data_AF-A0A3M1LFZ1-F1
#
_entry.id   AF-A0A3M1LFZ1-F1
#
_cell.length_a   1.000
_cell.length_b   1.000
_cell.length_c   1.000
_cell.angle_alpha   90.00
_cell.angle_beta   90.00
_cell.angle_gamma   90.00
#
_symmetry.space_group_name_H-M   'P 1'
#
loop_
_entity.id
_entity.type
_entity.pdbx_description
1 polymer ?
#
loop_
_entity_poly.entity_id
_entity_poly.type
_entity_poly.pdbx_seq_one_letter_code
_entity_poly.pdbx_strand_id
1 'polypeptide(L)'
;MKFTSIINDLQSIIEQYKDTLKTIKNQYRIYTELIRLANIVGDKYNINIQLNFPYPEKLKDYDSYGKENITIVIDKHRKQFPISRDMIKDKAKEIFNDVNIKDAYMYEGKEGVKIFFNDGRIDILPGSLHIWRKIDSKVEEFCNWLFDECYKL
;
A
#
# COMPACT_ATOMS: atom_id res chain seq x y z
N MET A 1 -3.66 6.59 13.66
CA MET A 1 -2.98 5.31 13.34
C MET A 1 -1.97 5.61 12.25
N LYS A 2 -0.71 5.20 12.37
CA LYS A 2 0.32 5.55 11.38
C LYS A 2 0.56 4.44 10.36
N PHE A 3 0.69 4.81 9.10
CA PHE A 3 1.07 3.91 8.01
C PHE A 3 2.41 3.21 8.32
N THR A 4 3.42 3.95 8.78
CA THR A 4 4.73 3.38 9.11
C THR A 4 4.64 2.29 10.18
N SER A 5 3.74 2.43 11.17
CA SER A 5 3.53 1.40 12.20
C SER A 5 2.99 0.10 11.60
N ILE A 6 2.04 0.19 10.67
CA ILE A 6 1.47 -0.97 9.96
C ILE A 6 2.54 -1.66 9.12
N ILE A 7 3.32 -0.88 8.37
CA ILE A 7 4.38 -1.44 7.51
C ILE A 7 5.49 -2.09 8.34
N ASN A 8 5.89 -1.48 9.46
CA ASN A 8 6.89 -2.06 10.35
C ASN A 8 6.41 -3.39 10.95
N ASP A 9 5.15 -3.48 11.38
CA ASP A 9 4.59 -4.73 11.89
C ASP A 9 4.50 -5.80 10.79
N LEU A 10 4.11 -5.41 9.58
CA LEU A 10 4.07 -6.31 8.41
C LEU A 10 5.46 -6.83 8.07
N GLN A 11 6.46 -5.96 8.00
CA GLN A 11 7.84 -6.38 7.73
C GLN A 11 8.39 -7.24 8.87
N SER A 12 8.09 -6.91 10.12
CA SER A 12 8.53 -7.68 11.29
C SER A 12 7.96 -9.09 11.28
N ILE A 13 6.65 -9.26 11.06
CA ILE A 13 6.05 -10.60 11.03
C ILE A 13 6.52 -11.41 9.82
N ILE A 14 6.72 -10.78 8.66
CA ILE A 14 7.28 -11.47 7.48
C ILE A 14 8.70 -11.94 7.75
N GLU A 15 9.54 -11.10 8.36
CA GLU A 15 10.92 -11.46 8.69
C GLU A 15 10.98 -12.62 9.70
N GLN A 16 10.09 -12.64 10.70
CA GLN A 16 9.97 -13.76 11.65
C GLN A 16 9.65 -15.09 10.97
N TYR A 17 8.88 -15.08 9.88
CA TYR A 17 8.47 -16.28 9.13
C TYR A 17 9.34 -16.54 7.89
N LYS A 18 10.37 -15.74 7.64
CA LYS A 18 11.15 -15.75 6.39
C LYS A 18 11.78 -17.10 6.09
N ASP A 19 12.36 -17.76 7.09
CA ASP A 19 12.97 -19.08 6.89
C ASP A 19 11.93 -20.14 6.58
N THR A 20 10.76 -20.07 7.22
CA THR A 20 9.62 -20.94 6.88
C THR A 20 9.19 -20.72 5.43
N LEU A 21 9.03 -19.46 4.99
CA LEU A 21 8.65 -19.12 3.62
C LEU A 21 9.65 -19.67 2.59
N LYS A 22 10.95 -19.62 2.87
CA LYS A 22 12.00 -20.17 2.00
C LYS A 22 11.93 -21.69 1.85
N THR A 23 11.37 -22.41 2.82
CA THR A 23 11.22 -23.88 2.70
C THR A 23 10.07 -24.32 1.78
N ILE A 24 9.14 -23.40 1.48
CA ILE A 24 7.94 -23.71 0.69
C ILE A 24 8.30 -23.76 -0.80
N LYS A 25 8.17 -24.94 -1.42
CA LYS A 25 8.48 -25.11 -2.86
C LYS A 25 7.38 -24.62 -3.80
N ASN A 26 6.15 -24.52 -3.31
CA ASN A 26 4.97 -24.20 -4.12
C ASN A 26 4.61 -22.71 -3.98
N GLN A 27 4.60 -21.98 -5.10
CA GLN A 27 4.33 -20.53 -5.12
C GLN A 27 2.93 -20.17 -4.58
N TYR A 28 1.91 -20.98 -4.85
CA TYR A 28 0.57 -20.76 -4.31
C TYR A 28 0.54 -20.86 -2.78
N ARG A 29 1.32 -21.78 -2.20
CA ARG A 29 1.48 -21.89 -0.74
C ARG A 29 2.24 -20.69 -0.15
N ILE A 30 3.29 -20.20 -0.81
CA ILE A 30 3.98 -18.96 -0.40
C ILE A 30 2.98 -17.81 -0.36
N TYR A 31 2.20 -17.63 -1.43
CA TYR A 31 1.19 -16.59 -1.52
C TYR A 31 0.13 -16.70 -0.42
N THR A 32 -0.36 -17.91 -0.15
CA THR A 32 -1.33 -18.17 0.93
C THR A 32 -0.77 -17.81 2.30
N GLU A 33 0.49 -18.15 2.59
CA GLU A 33 1.14 -17.75 3.85
C GLU A 33 1.31 -16.24 3.95
N LEU A 34 1.71 -15.57 2.88
CA LEU A 34 1.84 -14.10 2.86
C LEU A 34 0.49 -13.40 3.09
N ILE A 35 -0.60 -13.92 2.53
CA ILE A 35 -1.97 -13.45 2.85
C ILE A 35 -2.27 -13.64 4.34
N ARG A 36 -1.96 -14.81 4.90
CA ARG A 36 -2.20 -15.08 6.32
C ARG A 36 -1.45 -14.10 7.21
N LEU A 37 -0.18 -13.82 6.91
CA LEU A 37 0.64 -12.86 7.65
C LEU A 37 0.10 -11.42 7.51
N ALA A 38 -0.30 -11.03 6.30
CA ALA A 38 -0.90 -9.72 6.06
C ALA A 38 -2.23 -9.55 6.79
N ASN A 39 -3.07 -10.61 6.88
CA ASN A 39 -4.32 -10.59 7.62
C ASN A 39 -4.10 -10.44 9.13
N ILE A 40 -3.09 -11.11 9.72
CA ILE A 40 -2.77 -10.94 11.15
C ILE A 40 -2.50 -9.48 11.49
N VAL A 41 -1.73 -8.79 10.65
CA VAL A 41 -1.44 -7.36 10.84
C VAL A 41 -2.67 -6.51 10.52
N GLY A 42 -3.39 -6.83 9.45
CA GLY A 42 -4.64 -6.15 9.08
C GLY A 42 -5.67 -6.17 10.21
N ASP A 43 -5.88 -7.31 10.84
CA ASP A 43 -6.81 -7.51 11.95
C ASP A 43 -6.44 -6.65 13.16
N LYS A 44 -5.13 -6.54 13.49
CA LYS A 44 -4.63 -5.66 14.56
C LYS A 44 -5.03 -4.20 14.36
N TYR A 45 -5.12 -3.76 13.10
CA TYR A 45 -5.36 -2.37 12.73
C TYR A 45 -6.78 -2.14 12.14
N ASN A 46 -7.63 -3.16 12.11
CA ASN A 46 -8.94 -3.14 11.48
C ASN A 46 -8.93 -2.62 10.03
N ILE A 47 -7.96 -3.09 9.24
CA ILE A 47 -7.79 -2.78 7.81
C ILE A 47 -7.48 -4.06 7.03
N ASN A 48 -7.63 -4.04 5.71
CA ASN A 48 -7.16 -5.14 4.86
C ASN A 48 -5.86 -4.75 4.16
N ILE A 49 -4.84 -5.60 4.28
CA ILE A 49 -3.52 -5.42 3.66
C ILE A 49 -3.36 -6.49 2.59
N GLN A 50 -2.93 -6.10 1.39
CA GLN A 50 -2.65 -7.03 0.30
C GLN A 50 -1.25 -6.80 -0.25
N LEU A 51 -0.46 -7.86 -0.27
CA LEU A 51 0.83 -7.92 -0.95
C LEU A 51 0.59 -8.29 -2.42
N ASN A 52 1.02 -7.42 -3.33
CA ASN A 52 0.82 -7.61 -4.76
C ASN A 52 2.09 -8.10 -5.42
N PHE A 53 1.95 -9.11 -6.28
CA PHE A 53 3.05 -9.70 -7.02
C PHE A 53 2.76 -9.51 -8.51
N PRO A 54 3.17 -8.36 -9.11
CA PRO A 54 2.83 -8.06 -10.50
C PRO A 54 3.40 -9.09 -11.48
N TYR A 55 4.46 -9.81 -11.08
CA TYR A 55 5.06 -10.90 -11.84
C TYR A 55 5.39 -12.09 -10.93
N PRO A 56 5.26 -13.36 -11.38
CA PRO A 56 5.54 -14.54 -10.57
C PRO A 56 6.96 -14.61 -9.99
N GLU A 57 7.94 -13.97 -10.65
CA GLU A 57 9.34 -13.90 -10.23
C GLU A 57 9.49 -13.16 -8.90
N LYS A 58 8.59 -12.22 -8.59
CA LYS A 58 8.60 -11.50 -7.32
C LYS A 58 8.35 -12.40 -6.12
N LEU A 59 7.70 -13.55 -6.30
CA LEU A 59 7.56 -14.57 -5.24
C LEU A 59 8.88 -15.34 -4.97
N LYS A 60 9.95 -15.07 -5.71
CA LYS A 60 11.30 -15.59 -5.41
C LYS A 60 12.18 -14.55 -4.71
N ASP A 61 11.74 -13.30 -4.65
CA ASP A 61 12.43 -12.18 -4.02
C ASP A 61 11.93 -11.99 -2.57
N TYR A 62 12.34 -12.92 -1.70
CA TYR A 62 11.92 -12.94 -0.29
C TYR A 62 12.26 -11.66 0.47
N ASP A 63 13.26 -10.91 0.03
CA ASP A 63 13.68 -9.67 0.69
C ASP A 63 12.77 -8.48 0.35
N SER A 64 11.97 -8.58 -0.72
CA SER A 64 11.01 -7.54 -1.14
C SER A 64 9.67 -7.58 -0.39
N TYR A 65 9.37 -8.69 0.29
CA TYR A 65 8.08 -8.89 0.95
C TYR A 65 7.83 -7.84 2.02
N GLY A 66 6.69 -7.14 1.93
CA GLY A 66 6.33 -6.04 2.84
C GLY A 66 7.07 -4.72 2.59
N LYS A 67 7.89 -4.62 1.53
CA LYS A 67 8.68 -3.42 1.20
C LYS A 67 8.25 -2.72 -0.09
N GLU A 68 7.37 -3.35 -0.86
CA GLU A 68 6.89 -2.82 -2.13
C GLU A 68 5.53 -3.43 -2.49
N ASN A 69 4.84 -2.81 -3.46
CA ASN A 69 3.64 -3.39 -4.08
C ASN A 69 2.53 -3.72 -3.08
N ILE A 70 2.18 -2.78 -2.20
CA ILE A 70 1.22 -2.98 -1.11
C ILE A 70 -0.07 -2.22 -1.37
N THR A 71 -1.19 -2.90 -1.18
CA THR A 71 -2.51 -2.28 -1.11
C THR A 71 -2.99 -2.25 0.32
N ILE A 72 -3.56 -1.13 0.75
CA ILE A 72 -4.27 -0.99 2.01
C ILE A 72 -5.71 -0.57 1.72
N VAL A 73 -6.66 -1.36 2.19
CA VAL A 73 -8.09 -1.06 2.13
C VAL A 73 -8.57 -0.75 3.54
N ILE A 74 -9.08 0.47 3.70
CA ILE A 74 -9.53 1.03 4.99
C ILE A 74 -11.04 0.90 5.09
N ASP A 75 -11.74 1.37 4.06
CA ASP A 75 -13.21 1.33 3.99
C ASP A 75 -13.65 1.18 2.53
N LYS A 76 -13.94 -0.06 2.12
CA LYS A 76 -14.38 -0.36 0.76
C LYS A 76 -15.68 0.36 0.33
N HIS A 77 -16.48 0.81 1.30
CA HIS A 77 -17.76 1.48 1.07
C HIS A 77 -17.62 2.99 0.91
N ARG A 78 -16.50 3.58 1.34
CA ARG A 78 -16.24 5.01 1.16
C ARG A 78 -16.17 5.37 -0.33
N LYS A 79 -16.97 6.36 -0.74
CA LYS A 79 -17.09 6.81 -2.14
C LYS A 79 -16.47 8.17 -2.41
N GLN A 80 -16.24 8.98 -1.38
CA GLN A 80 -15.71 10.34 -1.50
C GLN A 80 -14.57 10.55 -0.52
N PHE A 81 -13.59 11.36 -0.92
CA PHE A 81 -12.56 11.84 0.01
C PHE A 81 -13.17 12.83 1.00
N PRO A 82 -12.71 12.83 2.26
CA PRO A 82 -13.11 13.86 3.23
C PRO A 82 -12.35 15.19 3.03
N ILE A 83 -11.35 15.21 2.13
CA ILE A 83 -10.60 16.39 1.72
C ILE A 83 -10.66 16.55 0.19
N SER A 84 -10.34 17.75 -0.31
CA SER A 84 -10.23 17.96 -1.75
C SER A 84 -9.10 17.10 -2.33
N ARG A 85 -9.34 16.54 -3.52
CA ARG A 85 -8.28 15.86 -4.30
C ARG A 85 -7.10 16.78 -4.57
N ASP A 86 -7.34 18.07 -4.76
CA ASP A 86 -6.25 19.01 -5.03
C ASP A 86 -5.30 19.14 -3.84
N MET A 87 -5.79 19.02 -2.60
CA MET A 87 -4.92 18.94 -1.42
C MET A 87 -4.02 17.70 -1.45
N ILE A 88 -4.55 16.56 -1.90
CA ILE A 88 -3.76 15.33 -2.08
C ILE A 88 -2.69 15.54 -3.16
N LYS A 89 -3.06 16.16 -4.28
CA LYS A 89 -2.15 16.46 -5.40
C LYS A 89 -1.03 17.42 -4.96
N ASP A 90 -1.38 18.46 -4.22
CA ASP A 90 -0.42 19.47 -3.76
C ASP A 90 0.55 18.88 -2.74
N LYS A 91 0.05 18.08 -1.79
CA LYS A 91 0.94 17.36 -0.85
C LYS A 91 1.87 16.38 -1.56
N ALA A 92 1.38 15.70 -2.59
CA ALA A 92 2.20 14.81 -3.41
C ALA A 92 3.33 15.59 -4.13
N LYS A 93 3.04 16.77 -4.70
CA LYS A 93 4.07 17.63 -5.31
C LYS A 93 5.09 18.10 -4.28
N GLU A 94 4.64 18.48 -3.08
CA GLU A 94 5.51 18.92 -1.99
C GLU A 94 6.55 17.86 -1.59
N ILE A 95 6.13 16.59 -1.46
CA ILE A 95 7.00 15.51 -0.99
C ILE A 95 7.85 14.93 -2.13
N PHE A 96 7.22 14.68 -3.27
CA PHE A 96 7.85 13.93 -4.36
C PHE A 96 8.49 14.81 -5.45
N ASN A 97 8.18 16.10 -5.47
CA ASN A 97 8.64 17.08 -6.47
C ASN A 97 8.21 16.70 -7.91
N ASP A 98 9.10 16.04 -8.66
CA ASP A 98 8.98 15.74 -10.08
C ASP A 98 8.15 14.48 -10.33
N VAL A 99 6.84 14.60 -10.10
CA VAL A 99 5.86 13.53 -10.31
C VAL A 99 4.74 13.97 -11.23
N ASN A 100 4.28 13.04 -12.06
CA ASN A 100 3.10 13.26 -12.88
C ASN A 100 1.86 12.83 -12.08
N ILE A 101 0.92 13.75 -11.87
CA ILE A 101 -0.27 13.50 -11.08
C ILE A 101 -1.51 13.65 -11.95
N LYS A 102 -2.40 12.66 -11.90
CA LYS A 102 -3.65 12.64 -12.68
C LYS A 102 -4.82 12.26 -11.79
N ASP A 103 -6.01 12.73 -12.16
CA ASP A 103 -7.23 12.19 -11.59
C ASP A 103 -7.41 10.72 -12.00
N ALA A 104 -7.78 9.89 -11.04
CA ALA A 104 -8.19 8.51 -11.27
C ALA A 104 -9.69 8.48 -11.51
N TYR A 105 -10.11 8.46 -12.77
CA TYR A 105 -11.52 8.23 -13.09
C TYR A 105 -11.81 6.73 -12.96
N MET A 106 -12.68 6.37 -12.02
CA MET A 106 -13.27 5.03 -11.91
C MET A 106 -14.77 5.10 -12.18
N TYR A 107 -15.33 3.98 -12.62
CA TYR A 107 -16.78 3.77 -12.67
C TYR A 107 -17.40 3.96 -11.28
N GLU A 108 -18.67 4.38 -11.24
CA GLU A 108 -19.47 4.59 -10.00
C GLU A 108 -19.10 5.81 -9.12
N GLY A 109 -18.45 6.83 -9.68
CA GLY A 109 -18.26 8.11 -8.99
C GLY A 109 -17.22 8.09 -7.88
N LYS A 110 -16.35 7.08 -7.84
CA LYS A 110 -15.17 7.03 -6.97
C LYS A 110 -13.98 7.70 -7.65
N GLU A 111 -13.93 9.02 -7.57
CA GLU A 111 -12.81 9.77 -8.14
C GLU A 111 -11.59 9.69 -7.22
N GLY A 112 -10.48 9.21 -7.75
CA GLY A 112 -9.21 9.06 -7.05
C GLY A 112 -8.12 10.01 -7.55
N VAL A 113 -6.91 9.82 -7.05
CA VAL A 113 -5.69 10.48 -7.52
C VAL A 113 -4.66 9.42 -7.86
N LYS A 114 -3.97 9.54 -9.00
CA LYS A 114 -2.82 8.71 -9.35
C LYS A 114 -1.57 9.56 -9.38
N ILE A 115 -0.52 9.10 -8.71
CA ILE A 115 0.82 9.70 -8.72
C ILE A 115 1.72 8.74 -9.48
N PHE A 116 2.27 9.18 -10.60
CA PHE A 116 3.18 8.41 -11.43
C PHE A 116 4.62 8.83 -11.17
N PHE A 117 5.46 7.82 -10.97
CA PHE A 117 6.91 7.90 -10.84
C PHE A 117 7.55 7.16 -12.01
N ASN A 118 8.86 7.32 -12.19
CA ASN A 118 9.61 6.57 -13.21
C ASN A 118 9.62 5.05 -12.95
N ASP A 119 9.51 4.64 -11.68
CA ASP A 119 9.64 3.27 -11.21
C ASP A 119 8.30 2.66 -10.72
N GLY A 120 7.19 3.37 -10.89
CA GLY A 120 5.89 2.88 -10.42
C GLY A 120 4.85 3.95 -10.22
N ARG A 121 3.85 3.67 -9.38
CA ARG A 121 2.78 4.62 -9.08
C ARG A 121 2.18 4.43 -7.69
N ILE A 122 1.46 5.44 -7.23
CA ILE A 122 0.56 5.33 -6.08
C ILE A 122 -0.84 5.71 -6.56
N ASP A 123 -1.80 4.80 -6.38
CA ASP A 123 -3.21 5.04 -6.65
C ASP A 123 -3.92 5.30 -5.32
N ILE A 124 -4.46 6.50 -5.14
CA ILE A 124 -5.20 6.94 -3.95
C ILE A 124 -6.68 6.94 -4.29
N LEU A 125 -7.48 6.19 -3.52
CA LEU A 125 -8.93 6.10 -3.65
C LEU A 125 -9.57 6.52 -2.32
N PRO A 126 -10.86 6.92 -2.30
CA PRO A 126 -11.55 7.34 -1.08
C PRO A 126 -11.36 6.40 0.10
N GLY A 127 -11.42 5.08 -0.14
CA GLY A 127 -11.39 4.04 0.88
C GLY A 127 -10.16 3.15 0.88
N SER A 128 -9.19 3.39 0.01
CA SER A 128 -8.01 2.54 -0.15
C SER A 128 -6.87 3.27 -0.84
N LEU A 129 -5.65 2.76 -0.66
CA LEU A 129 -4.51 3.17 -1.44
C LEU A 129 -3.75 1.95 -1.96
N HIS A 130 -3.15 2.08 -3.13
CA HIS A 130 -2.35 1.06 -3.77
C HIS A 130 -0.98 1.64 -4.11
N ILE A 131 0.06 1.12 -3.48
CA ILE A 131 1.45 1.52 -3.73
C ILE A 131 2.06 0.48 -4.65
N TRP A 132 2.27 0.84 -5.91
CA TRP A 132 2.90 0.02 -6.94
C TRP A 132 4.36 0.41 -7.14
N ARG A 133 5.11 0.48 -6.03
CA ARG A 133 6.54 0.77 -6.00
C ARG A 133 7.13 0.40 -4.63
N LYS A 134 8.44 0.61 -4.48
CA LYS A 134 9.14 0.48 -3.19
C LYS A 134 8.66 1.53 -2.20
N ILE A 135 8.51 1.12 -0.94
CA ILE A 135 8.21 2.00 0.19
C ILE A 135 9.54 2.55 0.69
N ASP A 136 9.82 3.81 0.33
CA ASP A 136 10.92 4.60 0.86
C ASP A 136 10.40 5.62 1.89
N SER A 137 11.30 6.42 2.47
CA SER A 137 10.94 7.41 3.49
C SER A 137 9.94 8.46 3.01
N LYS A 138 9.97 8.83 1.72
CA LYS A 138 9.01 9.78 1.14
C LYS A 138 7.64 9.14 0.98
N VAL A 139 7.59 7.88 0.55
CA VAL A 139 6.34 7.12 0.49
C VAL A 139 5.74 6.97 1.89
N GLU A 140 6.56 6.66 2.89
CA GLU A 140 6.11 6.60 4.29
C GLU A 140 5.56 7.94 4.79
N GLU A 141 6.28 9.04 4.56
CA GLU A 141 5.86 10.39 4.94
C GLU A 141 4.51 10.74 4.31
N PHE A 142 4.38 10.56 3.00
CA PHE A 142 3.15 10.84 2.28
C PHE A 142 1.99 9.96 2.74
N CYS A 143 2.22 8.66 2.95
CA CYS A 143 1.16 7.76 3.41
C CYS A 143 0.76 8.01 4.86
N ASN A 144 1.68 8.41 5.75
CA ASN A 144 1.31 8.87 7.09
C ASN A 144 0.42 10.10 7.02
N TRP A 145 0.77 11.09 6.20
CA TRP A 145 -0.09 12.26 5.98
C TRP A 145 -1.46 11.88 5.42
N LEU A 146 -1.54 10.93 4.48
CA LEU A 146 -2.82 10.43 3.99
C LEU A 146 -3.65 9.78 5.11
N PHE A 147 -3.03 9.01 6.00
CA PHE A 147 -3.73 8.39 7.12
C PHE A 147 -4.34 9.45 8.05
N ASP A 148 -3.54 10.43 8.43
CA ASP A 148 -3.96 11.49 9.36
C ASP A 148 -5.00 12.42 8.71
N GLU A 149 -4.73 12.90 7.49
CA GLU A 149 -5.51 13.97 6.88
C GLU A 149 -6.62 13.49 5.93
N CYS A 150 -6.36 12.44 5.16
CA CYS A 150 -7.28 11.94 4.14
C CYS A 150 -8.16 10.81 4.67
N TYR A 151 -7.63 9.88 5.46
CA TYR A 151 -8.40 8.74 5.94
C TYR A 151 -8.99 8.95 7.33
N LYS A 152 -8.45 9.92 8.09
CA LYS A 152 -8.81 10.28 9.47
C LYS A 152 -8.64 9.10 10.43
N LEU A 153 -7.47 8.48 10.37
CA LEU A 153 -7.11 7.24 11.08
C LEU A 153 -6.15 7.47 12.25
#